data_AF-A0A1I2RW16-F1
#
_entry.id   AF-A0A1I2RW16-F1
#
_cell.length_a   1.000
_cell.length_b   1.000
_cell.length_c   1.000
_cell.angle_alpha   90.00
_cell.angle_beta   90.00
_cell.angle_gamma   90.00
#
_symmetry.space_group_name_H-M   'P 1'
#
loop_
_entity.id
_entity.type
_entity.pdbx_description
1 polymer ?
#
loop_
_entity_poly.entity_id
_entity_poly.type
_entity_poly.pdbx_seq_one_letter_code
_entity_poly.pdbx_strand_id
1 'polypeptide(L)'
;MLDGEKASWLHDQPLAIHNSLFFDSERDGFESIGGNYVLLKKKEGIYAVFCHLQKNSIVIKAGEKVQKGQLIGKVGHSGNSTEPHLHFHLMDSADIEKANGIPFVFEQYEKYNGSNWEKITNKIPAAKDRIRFLK
;
A
#
# COMPACT_ATOMS: atom_id res chain seq x y z
N MET A 1 -19.91 11.73 -12.59
CA MET A 1 -19.23 13.04 -12.68
C MET A 1 -19.62 13.76 -11.41
N LEU A 2 -18.87 13.60 -10.33
CA LEU A 2 -17.80 14.46 -9.78
C LEU A 2 -17.39 13.68 -8.48
N ASP A 3 -16.16 13.36 -8.08
CA ASP A 3 -14.85 13.95 -8.35
C ASP A 3 -13.69 12.96 -8.17
N GLY A 4 -12.63 13.14 -8.95
CA GLY A 4 -11.30 12.82 -8.46
C GLY A 4 -10.96 13.88 -7.42
N GLU A 5 -11.41 13.66 -6.18
CA GLU A 5 -11.18 14.56 -5.05
C GLU A 5 -9.68 14.88 -5.01
N LYS A 6 -9.37 16.12 -5.36
CA LYS A 6 -8.05 16.69 -5.11
C LYS A 6 -7.88 16.69 -3.60
N ALA A 7 -6.74 16.20 -3.12
CA ALA A 7 -6.37 16.33 -1.72
C ALA A 7 -6.64 17.77 -1.27
N SER A 8 -7.42 17.92 -0.20
CA SER A 8 -7.84 19.21 0.30
C SER A 8 -7.50 19.25 1.78
N TRP A 9 -6.32 19.82 2.05
CA TRP A 9 -5.72 19.89 3.38
C TRP A 9 -6.67 20.39 4.49
N LEU A 10 -7.65 21.25 4.16
CA LEU A 10 -8.65 21.76 5.11
C LEU A 10 -9.72 20.72 5.52
N HIS A 11 -9.97 19.71 4.69
CA HIS A 11 -10.96 18.65 4.93
C HIS A 11 -10.33 17.36 5.45
N ASP A 12 -9.07 17.10 5.10
CA ASP A 12 -8.41 15.83 5.40
C ASP A 12 -7.80 15.80 6.82
N GLN A 13 -7.37 16.95 7.35
CA GLN A 13 -6.80 17.05 8.71
C GLN A 13 -7.80 16.71 9.82
N PRO A 14 -9.07 17.19 9.81
CA PRO A 14 -10.05 16.81 10.81
C PRO A 14 -10.36 15.30 10.81
N LEU A 15 -10.42 14.67 9.64
CA LEU A 15 -10.67 13.22 9.52
C LEU A 15 -9.46 12.42 10.05
N ALA A 16 -8.24 12.83 9.69
CA ALA A 16 -7.02 12.20 10.17
C ALA A 16 -6.86 12.32 11.70
N ILE A 17 -7.14 13.49 12.25
CA ILE A 17 -7.12 13.73 13.70
C ILE A 17 -8.23 12.93 14.39
N HIS A 18 -9.45 12.93 13.85
CA HIS A 18 -10.56 12.17 14.41
C HIS A 18 -10.25 10.67 14.47
N ASN A 19 -9.81 10.07 13.35
CA ASN A 19 -9.44 8.67 13.32
C ASN A 19 -8.23 8.38 14.23
N SER A 20 -7.24 9.27 14.29
CA SER A 20 -6.10 9.11 15.21
C SER A 20 -6.51 9.10 16.69
N LEU A 21 -7.61 9.75 17.05
CA LEU A 21 -8.05 9.89 18.44
C LEU A 21 -9.18 8.92 18.82
N PHE A 22 -9.96 8.47 17.85
CA PHE A 22 -11.22 7.76 18.09
C PHE A 22 -11.40 6.47 17.30
N PHE A 23 -10.44 6.10 16.44
CA PHE A 23 -10.49 4.81 15.76
C PHE A 23 -10.40 3.68 16.78
N ASP A 24 -11.35 2.76 16.66
CA ASP A 24 -11.42 1.55 17.46
C ASP A 24 -11.58 0.37 16.50
N SER A 25 -10.58 -0.52 16.44
CA SER A 25 -10.61 -1.68 15.53
C SER A 25 -11.71 -2.69 15.87
N GLU A 26 -12.31 -2.65 17.05
CA GLU A 26 -13.46 -3.50 17.39
C GLU A 26 -14.79 -2.91 16.89
N ARG A 27 -14.85 -1.59 16.67
CA ARG A 27 -16.05 -0.88 16.22
C ARG A 27 -16.00 -0.49 14.74
N ASP A 28 -14.85 -0.07 14.26
CA ASP A 28 -14.64 0.57 12.96
C ASP A 28 -13.90 -0.41 12.03
N GLY A 29 -14.52 -0.77 10.91
CA GLY A 29 -13.90 -1.69 9.95
C GLY A 29 -12.65 -1.11 9.28
N PHE A 30 -11.75 -1.98 8.84
CA PHE A 30 -10.50 -1.62 8.16
C PHE A 30 -10.65 -0.59 7.04
N GLU A 31 -11.78 -0.58 6.31
CA GLU A 31 -12.09 0.38 5.24
C GLU A 31 -12.00 1.85 5.70
N SER A 32 -12.29 2.13 6.98
CA SER A 32 -12.21 3.48 7.54
C SER A 32 -10.77 4.02 7.53
N ILE A 33 -9.78 3.14 7.67
CA ILE A 33 -8.36 3.46 7.59
C ILE A 33 -7.84 3.23 6.17
N GLY A 34 -7.95 1.98 5.68
CA GLY A 34 -7.35 1.55 4.42
C GLY A 34 -8.03 2.10 3.17
N GLY A 35 -9.25 2.64 3.27
CA GLY A 35 -10.01 3.14 2.13
C GLY A 35 -10.38 2.02 1.15
N ASN A 36 -10.34 2.31 -0.15
CA ASN A 36 -10.42 1.26 -1.16
C ASN A 36 -9.10 0.50 -1.19
N TYR A 37 -9.15 -0.83 -1.09
CA TYR A 37 -7.96 -1.66 -1.10
C TYR A 37 -8.11 -2.89 -1.99
N VAL A 38 -6.96 -3.47 -2.33
CA VAL A 38 -6.84 -4.78 -2.96
C VAL A 38 -5.97 -5.67 -2.09
N LEU A 39 -6.47 -6.86 -1.76
CA LEU A 39 -5.74 -7.91 -1.06
C LEU A 39 -5.42 -9.05 -2.03
N LEU A 40 -4.13 -9.32 -2.23
CA LEU A 40 -3.65 -10.38 -3.10
C LEU A 40 -3.06 -11.52 -2.28
N LYS A 41 -3.58 -12.73 -2.47
CA LYS A 41 -2.99 -13.97 -1.93
C LYS A 41 -1.95 -14.51 -2.91
N LYS A 42 -0.69 -14.62 -2.50
CA LYS A 42 0.34 -15.34 -3.28
C LYS A 42 0.34 -16.83 -2.96
N LYS A 43 0.33 -17.14 -1.66
CA LYS A 43 0.20 -18.48 -1.08
C LYS A 43 -0.21 -18.34 0.38
N GLU A 44 -0.53 -19.43 1.06
CA GLU A 44 -0.76 -19.38 2.49
C GLU A 44 0.46 -18.79 3.22
N GLY A 45 0.23 -17.89 4.17
CA GLY A 45 1.29 -17.16 4.85
C GLY A 45 1.88 -15.96 4.10
N ILE A 46 1.43 -15.66 2.86
CA ILE A 46 1.93 -14.51 2.09
C ILE A 46 0.78 -13.80 1.36
N TYR A 47 0.40 -12.67 1.93
CA TYR A 47 -0.62 -11.77 1.42
C TYR A 47 -0.02 -10.38 1.21
N ALA A 48 -0.50 -9.67 0.20
CA ALA A 48 -0.10 -8.30 -0.09
C ALA A 48 -1.35 -7.41 -0.09
N VAL A 49 -1.29 -6.27 0.60
CA VAL A 49 -2.37 -5.29 0.59
C VAL A 49 -1.91 -3.99 -0.06
N PHE A 50 -2.81 -3.40 -0.84
CA PHE A 50 -2.65 -2.10 -1.50
C PHE A 50 -3.80 -1.22 -1.07
N CYS A 51 -3.54 -0.20 -0.25
CA CYS A 51 -4.57 0.67 0.33
C CYS A 51 -4.60 2.05 -0.35
N HIS A 52 -5.57 2.86 0.07
CA HIS A 52 -5.80 4.23 -0.39
C HIS A 52 -6.04 4.33 -1.90
N LEU A 53 -6.53 3.27 -2.54
CA LEU A 53 -6.75 3.25 -3.99
C LEU A 53 -7.86 4.24 -4.38
N GLN A 54 -7.73 4.81 -5.57
CA GLN A 54 -8.73 5.75 -6.09
C GLN A 54 -10.08 5.04 -6.25
N LYS A 55 -11.17 5.69 -5.79
CA LYS A 55 -12.53 5.18 -5.95
C LYS A 55 -12.83 4.87 -7.42
N ASN A 56 -13.48 3.73 -7.67
CA ASN A 56 -13.81 3.23 -9.01
C ASN A 56 -12.60 2.99 -9.93
N SER A 57 -11.37 2.91 -9.40
CA SER A 57 -10.17 2.61 -10.19
C SER A 57 -9.78 1.14 -10.21
N ILE A 58 -10.31 0.33 -9.28
CA ILE A 58 -10.01 -1.10 -9.19
C ILE A 58 -10.65 -1.81 -10.39
N VAL A 59 -9.82 -2.49 -11.19
CA VAL A 59 -10.25 -3.12 -12.46
C VAL A 59 -10.33 -4.65 -12.39
N ILE A 60 -10.03 -5.23 -11.24
CA ILE A 60 -10.08 -6.68 -10.99
C ILE A 60 -11.23 -7.04 -10.04
N LYS A 61 -11.58 -8.33 -9.97
CA LYS A 61 -12.61 -8.85 -9.06
C LYS A 61 -12.06 -9.84 -8.05
N ALA A 62 -12.75 -10.01 -6.93
CA ALA A 62 -12.40 -11.03 -5.94
C ALA A 62 -12.38 -12.43 -6.58
N GLY A 63 -11.32 -13.20 -6.30
CA GLY A 63 -11.09 -14.52 -6.90
C GLY A 63 -10.37 -14.49 -8.25
N GLU A 64 -10.15 -13.33 -8.86
CA GLU A 64 -9.39 -13.20 -10.11
C GLU A 64 -7.91 -13.48 -9.88
N LYS A 65 -7.29 -14.23 -10.81
CA LYS A 65 -5.84 -14.42 -10.82
C LYS A 65 -5.16 -13.23 -11.48
N VAL A 66 -4.24 -12.61 -10.76
CA VAL A 66 -3.46 -11.47 -11.26
C VAL A 66 -2.03 -11.87 -11.62
N GLN A 67 -1.47 -11.23 -12.65
CA GLN A 67 -0.10 -11.46 -13.10
C GLN A 67 0.81 -10.26 -12.80
N LYS A 68 2.13 -10.49 -12.70
CA LYS A 68 3.11 -9.40 -12.52
C LYS A 68 2.97 -8.39 -13.67
N GLY A 69 2.83 -7.11 -13.33
CA GLY A 69 2.65 -6.02 -14.30
C GLY A 69 1.18 -5.76 -14.70
N GLN A 70 0.22 -6.58 -14.25
CA GLN A 70 -1.20 -6.32 -14.48
C GLN A 70 -1.66 -5.08 -13.68
N LEU A 71 -2.39 -4.18 -14.34
CA LEU A 71 -3.07 -3.08 -13.66
C LEU A 71 -4.17 -3.63 -12.74
N ILE A 72 -4.11 -3.29 -11.46
CA ILE A 72 -5.14 -3.68 -10.48
C ILE A 72 -5.99 -2.49 -10.00
N GLY A 73 -5.44 -1.27 -10.06
CA GLY A 73 -6.06 -0.04 -9.59
C GLY A 73 -5.14 1.17 -9.78
N LYS A 74 -5.65 2.37 -9.47
CA LYS A 74 -4.87 3.62 -9.47
C LYS A 74 -4.62 4.09 -8.04
N VAL A 75 -3.45 4.71 -7.81
CA VAL A 75 -3.15 5.41 -6.56
C VAL A 75 -4.20 6.48 -6.32
N GLY A 76 -4.68 6.59 -5.09
CA GLY A 76 -5.69 7.56 -4.70
C GLY A 76 -5.40 8.15 -3.33
N HIS A 77 -6.48 8.52 -2.65
CA HIS A 77 -6.46 9.20 -1.35
C HIS A 77 -7.70 8.81 -0.51
N SER A 78 -8.23 7.60 -0.71
CA SER A 78 -9.40 7.14 0.06
C SER A 78 -9.00 6.63 1.45
N GLY A 79 -9.93 6.67 2.39
CA GLY A 79 -9.71 6.22 3.77
C GLY A 79 -9.00 7.30 4.58
N ASN A 80 -8.24 6.88 5.58
CA ASN A 80 -7.47 7.78 6.42
C ASN A 80 -6.08 8.03 5.82
N SER A 81 -5.97 9.04 4.96
CA SER A 81 -4.74 9.40 4.26
C SER A 81 -4.52 10.90 4.36
N THR A 82 -3.27 11.37 4.40
CA THR A 82 -2.92 12.80 4.49
C THR A 82 -2.56 13.43 3.15
N GLU A 83 -2.16 12.62 2.17
CA GLU A 83 -1.90 13.03 0.79
C GLU A 83 -2.08 11.84 -0.19
N PRO A 84 -2.18 12.05 -1.51
CA PRO A 84 -2.29 10.96 -2.46
C PRO A 84 -1.02 10.09 -2.48
N HIS A 85 -1.12 8.88 -1.95
CA HIS A 85 -0.02 7.93 -1.89
C HIS A 85 -0.53 6.48 -1.89
N LEU A 86 0.39 5.53 -2.08
CA LEU A 86 0.09 4.11 -1.96
C LEU A 86 0.65 3.58 -0.65
N HIS A 87 -0.22 3.07 0.22
CA HIS A 87 0.21 2.22 1.33
C HIS A 87 0.23 0.77 0.87
N PHE A 88 1.37 0.12 1.01
CA PHE A 88 1.60 -1.26 0.59
C PHE A 88 2.40 -2.00 1.65
N HIS A 89 1.99 -3.22 1.98
CA HIS A 89 2.79 -4.13 2.80
C HIS A 89 2.46 -5.59 2.50
N LEU A 90 3.36 -6.47 2.96
CA LEU A 90 3.10 -7.91 3.04
C LEU A 90 2.68 -8.30 4.46
N MET A 91 1.85 -9.33 4.56
CA MET A 91 1.35 -9.87 5.82
C MET A 91 1.14 -11.39 5.75
N ASP A 92 1.09 -12.03 6.92
CA ASP A 92 1.05 -13.49 7.08
C ASP A 92 -0.36 -14.11 6.98
N SER A 93 -1.43 -13.31 7.00
CA SER A 93 -2.80 -13.80 6.89
C SER A 93 -3.70 -12.88 6.06
N ALA A 94 -4.90 -13.33 5.70
CA ALA A 94 -5.89 -12.51 5.00
C ALA A 94 -6.68 -11.58 5.94
N ASP A 95 -6.58 -11.79 7.26
CA ASP A 95 -7.24 -10.97 8.28
C ASP A 95 -6.36 -9.73 8.55
N ILE A 96 -6.62 -8.63 7.83
CA ILE A 96 -5.76 -7.43 7.85
C ILE A 96 -5.66 -6.81 9.25
N GLU A 97 -6.68 -6.97 10.08
CA GLU A 97 -6.73 -6.38 11.43
C GLU A 97 -5.85 -7.14 12.42
N LYS A 98 -5.54 -8.42 12.14
CA LYS A 98 -4.78 -9.31 13.04
C LYS A 98 -3.47 -9.83 12.45
N ALA A 99 -3.27 -9.68 11.14
CA ALA A 99 -2.11 -10.20 10.46
C ALA A 99 -0.83 -9.50 10.93
N ASN A 100 0.27 -10.25 11.02
CA ASN A 100 1.58 -9.67 11.25
C ASN A 100 2.19 -9.24 9.92
N GLY A 101 2.81 -8.06 9.91
CA GLY A 101 3.63 -7.64 8.79
C GLY A 101 4.82 -8.58 8.59
N ILE A 102 5.09 -8.96 7.34
CA ILE A 102 6.24 -9.81 7.00
C ILE A 102 7.23 -9.05 6.11
N PRO A 103 8.54 -9.43 6.12
CA PRO A 103 9.53 -8.74 5.33
C PRO A 103 9.25 -8.78 3.82
N PHE A 104 9.36 -7.63 3.15
CA PHE A 104 9.31 -7.52 1.69
C PHE A 104 10.72 -7.47 1.10
N VAL A 105 11.08 -8.52 0.38
CA VAL A 105 12.37 -8.64 -0.32
C VAL A 105 12.21 -8.16 -1.76
N PHE A 106 13.01 -7.18 -2.17
CA PHE A 106 13.04 -6.77 -3.56
C PHE A 106 13.81 -7.81 -4.40
N GLU A 107 13.21 -8.23 -5.51
CA GLU A 107 13.85 -9.13 -6.48
C GLU A 107 15.17 -8.55 -6.96
N GLN A 108 15.17 -7.26 -7.32
CA GLN A 108 16.36 -6.54 -7.76
C GLN A 108 16.19 -5.03 -7.67
N TYR A 109 17.28 -4.33 -7.35
CA TYR A 109 17.37 -2.86 -7.33
C TYR A 109 18.84 -2.44 -7.47
N GLU A 110 19.09 -1.16 -7.71
CA GLU A 110 20.44 -0.60 -7.65
C GLU A 110 20.64 0.18 -6.36
N LYS A 111 21.75 -0.04 -5.66
CA LYS A 111 22.17 0.69 -4.45
C LYS A 111 23.35 1.59 -4.76
N TYR A 112 23.29 2.84 -4.32
CA TYR A 112 24.44 3.75 -4.41
C TYR A 112 25.45 3.45 -3.31
N ASN A 113 26.71 3.21 -3.67
CA ASN A 113 27.78 2.89 -2.72
C ASN A 113 28.72 4.07 -2.39
N GLY A 114 28.40 5.27 -2.88
CA GLY A 114 29.24 6.47 -2.71
C GLY A 114 29.90 6.95 -4.00
N SER A 115 30.07 6.06 -4.99
CA SER A 115 30.63 6.42 -6.30
C SER A 115 29.84 5.82 -7.47
N ASN A 116 29.34 4.59 -7.32
CA ASN A 116 28.67 3.84 -8.37
C ASN A 116 27.32 3.29 -7.89
N TRP A 117 26.51 2.87 -8.86
CA TRP A 117 25.29 2.11 -8.62
C TRP A 117 25.59 0.62 -8.77
N GLU A 118 25.35 -0.14 -7.71
CA GLU A 118 25.57 -1.59 -7.66
C GLU A 118 24.25 -2.32 -7.74
N LYS A 119 24.15 -3.32 -8.61
CA LYS A 119 22.97 -4.18 -8.69
C LYS A 119 22.91 -5.11 -7.47
N ILE A 120 21.84 -5.00 -6.71
CA ILE A 120 21.49 -5.88 -5.60
C ILE A 120 20.33 -6.77 -6.03
N THR A 121 20.35 -8.03 -5.58
CA THR A 121 19.29 -9.01 -5.86
C THR A 121 18.84 -9.71 -4.58
N ASN A 122 17.54 -9.99 -4.47
CA ASN A 122 16.93 -10.71 -3.35
C ASN A 122 17.34 -10.20 -1.96
N LYS A 123 17.35 -8.88 -1.76
CA LYS A 123 17.65 -8.25 -0.47
C LYS A 123 16.63 -7.20 -0.07
N ILE A 124 16.61 -6.93 1.23
CA ILE A 124 15.88 -5.81 1.83
C ILE A 124 16.84 -4.61 1.89
N PRO A 125 16.47 -3.44 1.33
CA PRO A 125 17.25 -2.21 1.49
C PRO A 125 17.41 -1.83 2.96
N ALA A 126 18.60 -1.38 3.36
CA ALA A 126 18.78 -0.81 4.69
C ALA A 126 18.14 0.59 4.77
N ALA A 127 17.79 1.04 5.98
CA ALA A 127 17.08 2.30 6.19
C ALA A 127 17.77 3.55 5.61
N LYS A 128 19.10 3.51 5.42
CA LYS A 128 19.90 4.61 4.86
C LYS A 128 20.36 4.35 3.43
N ASP A 129 19.92 3.24 2.82
CA ASP A 129 20.30 2.93 1.45
C ASP A 129 19.61 3.89 0.48
N ARG A 130 20.40 4.55 -0.37
CA ARG A 130 19.88 5.22 -1.55
C ARG A 130 19.74 4.18 -2.67
N ILE A 131 18.51 3.86 -3.03
CA ILE A 131 18.19 2.86 -4.05
C ILE A 131 17.49 3.47 -5.26
N ARG A 132 17.51 2.77 -6.39
CA ARG A 132 16.68 3.06 -7.56
C ARG A 132 16.31 1.78 -8.32
N PHE A 133 15.34 1.89 -9.21
CA PHE A 133 15.03 0.84 -10.18
C PHE A 133 16.20 0.64 -11.16
N LEU A 134 16.37 -0.59 -11.61
CA LEU A 134 17.31 -0.90 -12.70
C LEU A 134 16.91 -0.11 -13.95
N LYS A 135 17.93 0.45 -14.61
CA LYS A 135 17.77 1.06 -15.93
C LYS A 135 17.74 0.00 -17.02
#